data_AF-A0A124C4Y5-F1
#
_entry.id   AF-A0A124C4Y5-F1
#
_cell.length_a   1.000
_cell.length_b   1.000
_cell.length_c   1.000
_cell.angle_alpha   90.00
_cell.angle_beta   90.00
_cell.angle_gamma   90.00
#
_symmetry.space_group_name_H-M   'P 1'
#
loop_
_entity.id
_entity.type
_entity.pdbx_description
1 polymer ?
#
loop_
_entity_poly.entity_id
_entity_poly.type
_entity_poly.pdbx_seq_one_letter_code
_entity_poly.pdbx_strand_id
1 'polypeptide(L)'
;MPEILPVDEYTGMATLSHAFYVIGMGEPDGIALPSTDSRTRVTATDARGCLTVTAGSNEWEPVKISFLVYDREPEPLPGEWTHTETFTCTATDAPADFTTGTDSDDMFEAPLPPEHLFNRPGLEPPYHWKGRLLVAAYEVEEHVLQFWPA
;
A
#
# COMPACT_ATOMS: atom_id res chain seq x y z
N MET A 1 -15.10 3.38 -22.35
CA MET A 1 -14.58 2.02 -22.05
C MET A 1 -15.29 1.53 -20.80
N PRO A 2 -15.59 0.23 -20.65
CA PRO A 2 -16.17 -0.28 -19.41
C PRO A 2 -15.18 -0.07 -18.26
N GLU A 3 -15.71 0.37 -17.12
CA GLU A 3 -14.98 0.56 -15.88
C GLU A 3 -14.35 -0.77 -15.43
N ILE A 4 -13.05 -0.75 -15.10
CA ILE A 4 -12.33 -1.92 -14.59
C ILE A 4 -12.52 -1.90 -13.08
N LEU A 5 -13.17 -2.93 -12.53
CA LEU A 5 -13.40 -3.06 -11.10
C LEU A 5 -12.24 -3.83 -10.44
N PRO A 6 -11.91 -3.54 -9.17
CA PRO A 6 -10.97 -4.36 -8.41
C PRO A 6 -11.47 -5.82 -8.33
N VAL A 7 -10.54 -6.77 -8.42
CA VAL A 7 -10.80 -8.19 -8.15
C VAL A 7 -10.68 -8.50 -6.66
N ASP A 8 -10.03 -7.62 -5.89
CA ASP A 8 -9.91 -7.69 -4.44
C ASP A 8 -9.69 -6.29 -3.88
N GLU A 9 -10.22 -6.01 -2.69
CA GLU A 9 -10.12 -4.70 -2.07
C GLU A 9 -10.15 -4.75 -0.54
N TYR A 10 -9.49 -3.77 0.07
CA TYR A 10 -9.60 -3.49 1.49
C TYR A 10 -9.63 -1.98 1.73
N THR A 11 -10.38 -1.54 2.72
CA THR A 11 -10.36 -0.16 3.21
C THR A 11 -10.36 -0.15 4.74
N GLY A 12 -9.46 0.63 5.32
CA GLY A 12 -9.31 0.76 6.76
C GLY A 12 -8.83 2.14 7.18
N MET A 13 -8.73 2.34 8.49
CA MET A 13 -8.22 3.55 9.12
C MET A 13 -6.97 3.21 9.93
N ALA A 14 -6.01 4.12 9.98
CA ALA A 14 -4.83 3.98 10.82
C ALA A 14 -4.36 5.34 11.32
N THR A 15 -3.82 5.40 12.53
CA THR A 15 -3.10 6.60 13.01
C THR A 15 -1.62 6.35 12.79
N LEU A 16 -0.98 7.17 11.96
CA LEU A 16 0.32 6.86 11.37
C LEU A 16 1.22 8.08 11.26
N SER A 17 2.44 7.96 11.75
CA SER A 17 3.55 8.82 11.33
C SER A 17 4.10 8.37 9.95
N HIS A 18 4.17 7.05 9.74
CA HIS A 18 4.59 6.40 8.50
C HIS A 18 3.78 5.13 8.29
N ALA A 19 3.14 4.92 7.14
CA ALA A 19 2.51 3.64 6.85
C ALA A 19 3.57 2.63 6.38
N PHE A 20 3.68 1.46 7.01
CA PHE A 20 4.56 0.38 6.55
C PHE A 20 3.71 -0.79 6.07
N TYR A 21 3.55 -0.90 4.76
CA TYR A 21 2.82 -2.02 4.16
C TYR A 21 3.79 -3.13 3.83
N VAL A 22 3.56 -4.30 4.38
CA VAL A 22 4.40 -5.44 4.11
C VAL A 22 3.65 -6.41 3.21
N ILE A 23 3.93 -6.31 1.91
CA ILE A 23 3.26 -7.13 0.89
C ILE A 23 4.11 -8.39 0.67
N GLY A 24 3.93 -9.34 1.57
CA GLY A 24 4.62 -10.63 1.60
C GLY A 24 5.85 -10.60 2.51
N MET A 25 5.88 -11.49 3.51
CA MET A 25 7.01 -11.66 4.42
C MET A 25 7.38 -13.12 4.63
N GLY A 26 8.66 -13.41 4.41
CA GLY A 26 9.49 -13.89 5.52
C GLY A 26 10.16 -12.68 6.18
N GLU A 27 10.66 -12.81 7.42
CA GLU A 27 11.28 -11.72 8.19
C GLU A 27 12.22 -10.85 7.31
N PRO A 28 12.09 -9.51 7.33
CA PRO A 28 12.80 -8.65 6.42
C PRO A 28 14.23 -8.46 6.94
N ASP A 29 15.24 -8.97 6.23
CA ASP A 29 16.60 -8.48 6.42
C ASP A 29 16.70 -7.11 5.74
N GLY A 30 16.21 -6.07 6.43
CA GLY A 30 16.25 -4.69 5.98
C GLY A 30 14.91 -4.19 5.45
N ILE A 31 14.25 -3.38 6.27
CA ILE A 31 13.17 -2.49 5.84
C ILE A 31 13.83 -1.23 5.26
N ALA A 32 13.55 -0.89 4.01
CA ALA A 32 13.95 0.41 3.48
C ALA A 32 13.07 1.47 4.16
N LEU A 33 13.73 2.32 4.95
CA LEU A 33 13.06 3.49 5.52
C LEU A 33 12.54 4.37 4.38
N PRO A 34 11.41 5.06 4.60
CA PRO A 34 10.84 5.92 3.58
C PRO A 34 11.84 7.00 3.18
N SER A 35 11.80 7.40 1.90
CA SER A 35 12.55 8.56 1.44
C SER A 35 12.17 9.79 2.26
N THR A 36 13.16 10.53 2.77
CA THR A 36 12.92 11.85 3.38
C THR A 36 12.63 12.93 2.32
N ASP A 37 12.61 12.58 1.04
CA ASP A 37 12.20 13.46 -0.04
C ASP A 37 10.67 13.52 -0.11
N SER A 38 10.11 14.72 0.09
CA SER A 38 8.68 15.01 -0.07
C SER A 38 8.07 14.61 -1.42
N ARG A 39 8.90 14.34 -2.45
CA ARG A 39 8.48 13.90 -3.79
C ARG A 39 8.30 12.39 -3.92
N THR A 40 8.79 11.60 -2.96
CA THR A 40 8.76 10.15 -2.99
C THR A 40 8.14 9.69 -1.70
N ARG A 41 6.86 9.30 -1.76
CA ARG A 41 6.15 8.77 -0.59
C ARG A 41 6.25 7.27 -0.50
N VAL A 42 6.51 6.57 -1.60
CA VAL A 42 6.59 5.11 -1.64
C VAL A 42 8.05 4.65 -1.71
N THR A 43 8.40 3.63 -0.93
CA THR A 43 9.71 2.97 -1.00
C THR A 43 9.49 1.46 -1.04
N ALA A 44 9.81 0.85 -2.19
CA ALA A 44 9.80 -0.59 -2.36
C ALA A 44 11.22 -1.14 -2.12
N THR A 45 11.35 -2.20 -1.33
CA THR A 45 12.64 -2.89 -1.20
C THR A 45 12.94 -3.71 -2.46
N ASP A 46 14.16 -3.61 -3.00
CA ASP A 46 14.58 -4.24 -4.26
C ASP A 46 14.51 -5.77 -4.30
N ALA A 47 14.24 -6.45 -3.18
CA ALA A 47 14.31 -7.93 -3.10
C ALA A 47 13.25 -8.64 -2.24
N ARG A 48 12.40 -7.95 -1.46
CA ARG A 48 11.63 -8.62 -0.37
C ARG A 48 10.18 -8.17 -0.15
N GLY A 49 9.52 -7.54 -1.13
CA GLY A 49 8.06 -7.30 -1.06
C GLY A 49 7.58 -6.30 0.00
N CYS A 50 8.48 -5.57 0.65
CA CYS A 50 8.10 -4.50 1.58
C CYS A 50 7.83 -3.21 0.81
N LEU A 51 6.73 -2.53 1.17
CA LEU A 51 6.33 -1.21 0.67
C LEU A 51 6.12 -0.25 1.84
N THR A 52 7.08 0.64 2.04
CA THR A 52 6.89 1.73 2.99
C THR A 52 6.20 2.89 2.28
N VAL A 53 5.17 3.46 2.90
CA VAL A 53 4.45 4.65 2.41
C VAL A 53 4.41 5.73 3.48
N THR A 54 4.90 6.92 3.16
CA THR A 54 4.94 8.03 4.12
C THR A 54 3.59 8.75 4.17
N ALA A 55 3.01 8.86 5.38
CA ALA A 55 1.84 9.70 5.63
C ALA A 55 2.25 11.18 5.84
N GLY A 56 1.36 12.10 5.48
CA GLY A 56 1.61 13.53 5.49
C GLY A 56 1.45 14.20 6.86
N SER A 57 2.59 14.63 7.41
CA SER A 57 2.80 15.86 8.19
C SER A 57 2.24 16.04 9.61
N ASN A 58 1.27 15.24 10.11
CA ASN A 58 0.85 15.32 11.51
C ASN A 58 0.85 13.93 12.16
N GLU A 59 1.69 13.76 13.19
CA GLU A 59 1.97 12.48 13.89
C GLU A 59 0.76 11.79 14.54
N TRP A 60 -0.47 12.33 14.44
CA TRP A 60 -1.63 11.84 15.20
C TRP A 60 -2.96 11.96 14.46
N GLU A 61 -2.96 12.25 13.15
CA GLU A 61 -4.19 12.30 12.37
C GLU A 61 -4.51 10.92 11.76
N PRO A 62 -5.77 10.48 11.79
CA PRO A 62 -6.16 9.26 11.15
C PRO A 62 -5.99 9.39 9.63
N VAL A 63 -5.45 8.36 9.01
CA VAL A 63 -5.30 8.20 7.56
C VAL A 63 -6.24 7.10 7.12
N LYS A 64 -7.05 7.39 6.10
CA LYS A 64 -7.87 6.37 5.42
C LYS A 64 -7.01 5.69 4.37
N ILE A 65 -6.95 4.36 4.39
CA ILE A 65 -6.12 3.60 3.48
C ILE A 65 -6.98 2.61 2.72
N SER A 66 -6.84 2.60 1.39
CA SER A 66 -7.55 1.68 0.49
C SER A 66 -6.56 0.92 -0.39
N PHE A 67 -6.67 -0.41 -0.38
CA PHE A 67 -5.96 -1.30 -1.28
C PHE A 67 -6.92 -1.80 -2.34
N LEU A 68 -6.60 -1.58 -3.60
CA LEU A 68 -7.41 -1.99 -4.75
C LEU A 68 -6.56 -2.85 -5.67
N VAL A 69 -6.87 -4.13 -5.78
CA VAL A 69 -6.12 -5.08 -6.61
C VAL A 69 -6.90 -5.35 -7.89
N TYR A 70 -6.25 -5.22 -9.04
CA TYR A 70 -6.84 -5.42 -10.35
C TYR A 70 -6.17 -6.59 -11.08
N ASP A 71 -6.82 -7.09 -12.13
CA ASP A 71 -6.28 -8.11 -13.05
C ASP A 71 -5.46 -7.52 -14.19
N ARG A 72 -5.58 -6.21 -14.42
CA ARG A 72 -4.84 -5.41 -15.42
C ARG A 72 -4.75 -3.96 -14.96
N GLU A 73 -3.92 -3.16 -15.63
CA GLU A 73 -3.75 -1.75 -15.31
C GLU A 73 -5.08 -0.97 -15.36
N PRO A 74 -5.51 -0.36 -14.23
CA PRO A 74 -6.68 0.51 -14.21
C PRO A 74 -6.30 1.95 -14.59
N GLU A 75 -7.28 2.68 -15.14
CA GLU A 75 -7.20 4.13 -15.17
C GLU A 75 -7.06 4.69 -13.75
N PRO A 76 -6.39 5.84 -13.56
CA PRO A 76 -6.39 6.53 -12.27
C PRO A 76 -7.83 6.81 -11.84
N LEU A 77 -8.15 6.58 -10.56
CA LEU A 77 -9.46 6.94 -10.04
C LEU A 77 -9.68 8.46 -10.21
N PRO A 78 -10.89 8.90 -10.59
CA PRO A 78 -11.20 10.32 -10.64
C PRO A 78 -11.17 10.90 -9.22
N GLY A 79 -10.51 12.05 -9.05
CA GLY A 79 -10.38 12.73 -7.76
C GLY A 79 -9.38 13.90 -7.82
N GLU A 80 -9.38 14.77 -6.81
CA GLU A 80 -8.35 15.80 -6.67
C GLU A 80 -7.19 15.25 -5.83
N TRP A 81 -6.26 14.58 -6.51
CA TRP A 81 -5.09 13.99 -5.87
C TRP A 81 -4.02 15.06 -5.63
N THR A 82 -3.56 15.16 -4.40
CA THR A 82 -2.45 16.05 -4.01
C THR A 82 -1.08 15.43 -4.28
N HIS A 83 -1.02 14.10 -4.39
CA HIS A 83 0.16 13.35 -4.80
C HIS A 83 -0.21 12.09 -5.58
N THR A 84 0.58 11.79 -6.61
CA THR A 84 0.46 10.57 -7.40
C THR A 84 1.84 10.01 -7.69
N GLU A 85 2.02 8.71 -7.44
CA GLU A 85 3.30 8.04 -7.62
C GLU A 85 3.10 6.60 -8.09
N THR A 86 3.97 6.13 -8.98
CA THR A 86 3.97 4.74 -9.45
C THR A 86 5.17 3.99 -8.92
N PHE A 87 4.98 2.72 -8.56
CA PHE A 87 6.02 1.87 -8.01
C PHE A 87 5.89 0.44 -8.52
N THR A 88 6.89 -0.38 -8.24
CA THR A 88 6.87 -1.82 -8.49
C THR A 88 7.23 -2.57 -7.23
N CYS A 89 6.60 -3.71 -7.00
CA CYS A 89 6.90 -4.59 -5.86
C CYS A 89 6.69 -6.06 -6.22
N THR A 90 7.03 -6.95 -5.30
CA THR A 90 6.81 -8.39 -5.42
C THR A 90 5.99 -8.89 -4.24
N ALA A 91 5.01 -9.76 -4.46
CA ALA A 91 4.26 -10.44 -3.39
C ALA A 91 4.56 -11.94 -3.38
N THR A 92 4.16 -12.64 -2.31
CA THR A 92 4.23 -14.10 -2.19
C THR A 92 2.88 -14.65 -1.73
N ASP A 93 2.78 -15.95 -1.46
CA ASP A 93 1.58 -16.58 -0.86
C ASP A 93 1.38 -16.26 0.63
N ALA A 94 2.34 -15.56 1.25
CA ALA A 94 2.19 -15.11 2.63
C ALA A 94 1.17 -13.96 2.70
N PRO A 95 0.31 -13.93 3.75
CA PRO A 95 -0.64 -12.84 3.93
C PRO A 95 0.09 -11.50 4.01
N ALA A 96 -0.51 -10.47 3.43
CA ALA A 96 -0.02 -9.11 3.61
C ALA A 96 -0.15 -8.72 5.09
N ASP A 97 0.92 -8.18 5.66
CA ASP A 97 0.93 -7.67 7.02
C ASP A 97 1.04 -6.14 6.98
N PHE A 98 0.33 -5.50 7.89
CA PHE A 98 0.13 -4.07 7.90
C PHE A 98 0.60 -3.58 9.23
N THR A 99 1.77 -2.93 9.20
CA THR A 99 2.32 -2.31 10.37
C THR A 99 2.39 -0.82 10.17
N THR A 100 2.32 -0.15 11.28
CA THR A 100 1.98 1.25 11.37
C THR A 100 3.20 2.11 11.62
N GLY A 101 4.37 1.50 11.81
CA GLY A 101 5.54 2.28 12.17
C GLY A 101 6.73 1.48 12.62
N THR A 102 7.81 2.23 12.83
CA THR A 102 8.87 1.87 13.77
C THR A 102 8.54 2.30 15.20
N ASP A 103 7.42 3.02 15.41
CA ASP A 103 6.92 3.43 16.72
C ASP A 103 5.83 2.45 17.21
N SER A 104 5.77 2.24 18.52
CA SER A 104 4.77 1.39 19.18
C SER A 104 3.38 2.01 19.22
N ASP A 105 3.28 3.32 19.01
CA ASP A 105 2.02 4.07 19.14
C ASP A 105 1.22 4.14 17.83
N ASP A 106 1.86 3.88 16.69
CA ASP A 106 1.15 3.82 15.42
C ASP A 106 0.27 2.54 15.43
N MET A 107 -1.02 2.60 15.03
CA MET A 107 -1.91 1.41 15.03
C MET A 107 -2.93 1.41 13.87
N PHE A 108 -3.14 0.22 13.28
CA PHE A 108 -4.25 -0.04 12.36
C PHE A 108 -5.51 -0.30 13.17
N GLU A 109 -6.59 0.39 12.84
CA GLU A 109 -7.87 0.12 13.44
C GLU A 109 -8.45 -1.17 12.87
N ALA A 110 -9.06 -2.00 13.72
CA ALA A 110 -9.78 -3.17 13.25
C ALA A 110 -10.96 -2.76 12.34
N PRO A 111 -11.26 -3.51 11.26
CA PRO A 111 -10.68 -4.81 10.91
C PRO A 111 -9.32 -4.67 10.21
N LEU A 112 -8.40 -5.57 10.56
CA LEU A 112 -7.14 -5.71 9.84
C LEU A 112 -7.38 -6.21 8.40
N PRO A 113 -6.45 -5.97 7.46
CA PRO A 113 -6.60 -6.42 6.09
C PRO A 113 -6.72 -7.94 5.97
N PRO A 114 -7.43 -8.41 4.93
CA PRO A 114 -7.61 -9.83 4.71
C PRO A 114 -6.30 -10.53 4.32
N GLU A 115 -6.10 -11.75 4.84
CA GLU A 115 -4.96 -12.61 4.50
C GLU A 115 -4.88 -13.01 3.02
N HIS A 116 -5.97 -12.86 2.27
CA HIS A 116 -6.02 -13.19 0.84
C HIS A 116 -5.63 -12.04 -0.08
N LEU A 117 -5.41 -10.84 0.46
CA LEU A 117 -5.01 -9.69 -0.34
C LEU A 117 -3.69 -10.01 -1.05
N PHE A 118 -3.67 -9.84 -2.37
CA PHE A 118 -2.55 -10.20 -3.27
C PHE A 118 -2.31 -11.69 -3.55
N ASN A 119 -3.05 -12.61 -2.91
CA ASN A 119 -2.90 -14.03 -3.21
C ASN A 119 -3.31 -14.34 -4.65
N ARG A 120 -2.57 -15.24 -5.29
CA ARG A 120 -2.82 -15.70 -6.66
C ARG A 120 -2.81 -17.22 -6.73
N PRO A 121 -3.93 -17.87 -6.35
CA PRO A 121 -4.03 -19.33 -6.33
C PRO A 121 -3.66 -19.94 -7.69
N GLY A 122 -2.68 -20.86 -7.68
CA GLY A 122 -2.24 -21.57 -8.88
C GLY A 122 -1.11 -20.90 -9.68
N LEU A 123 -0.60 -19.75 -9.23
CA LEU A 123 0.65 -19.16 -9.73
C LEU A 123 1.78 -19.44 -8.73
N GLU A 124 2.99 -19.71 -9.22
CA GLU A 124 4.17 -19.84 -8.35
C GLU A 124 4.70 -18.44 -7.96
N PRO A 125 4.86 -18.12 -6.67
CA PRO A 125 5.46 -16.86 -6.23
C PRO A 125 6.97 -16.81 -6.57
N PRO A 126 7.58 -15.62 -6.69
CA PRO A 126 7.02 -14.30 -6.39
C PRO A 126 6.13 -13.72 -7.50
N TYR A 127 5.09 -13.00 -7.10
CA TYR A 127 4.20 -12.28 -8.00
C TYR A 127 4.71 -10.85 -8.20
N HIS A 128 4.95 -10.45 -9.44
CA HIS A 128 5.41 -9.10 -9.75
C HIS A 128 4.22 -8.16 -9.94
N TRP A 129 4.27 -7.02 -9.26
CA TRP A 129 3.22 -6.02 -9.25
C TRP A 129 3.74 -4.67 -9.68
N LYS A 130 2.94 -3.98 -10.49
CA LYS A 130 2.97 -2.53 -10.62
C LYS A 130 1.92 -1.95 -9.68
N GLY A 131 2.22 -0.79 -9.14
CA GLY A 131 1.32 -0.08 -8.25
C GLY A 131 1.28 1.42 -8.52
N ARG A 132 0.20 2.03 -8.08
CA ARG A 132 -0.01 3.48 -8.07
C ARG A 132 -0.50 3.88 -6.69
N LEU A 133 0.19 4.81 -6.05
CA LEU A 133 -0.29 5.53 -4.88
C LEU A 133 -0.98 6.82 -5.36
N LEU A 134 -2.19 7.02 -4.88
CA LEU A 134 -2.94 8.27 -4.98
C LEU A 134 -3.12 8.80 -3.55
N VAL A 135 -2.76 10.04 -3.30
CA VAL A 135 -2.98 10.69 -2.01
C VAL A 135 -3.89 11.89 -2.21
N ALA A 136 -4.88 12.02 -1.33
CA ALA A 136 -5.66 13.23 -1.18
C ALA A 136 -5.55 13.73 0.26
N ALA A 137 -5.48 15.05 0.43
CA ALA A 137 -5.49 15.70 1.74
C ALA A 137 -6.74 16.58 1.82
N TYR A 138 -7.85 16.00 2.30
CA TYR A 138 -9.11 16.70 2.54
C TYR A 138 -9.31 16.90 4.05
N GLU A 139 -10.47 16.52 4.60
CA GLU A 139 -10.74 16.49 6.04
C GLU A 139 -9.96 15.36 6.75
N VAL A 140 -9.62 14.31 6.01
CA VAL A 140 -8.83 13.15 6.43
C VAL A 140 -7.85 12.85 5.29
N GLU A 141 -6.59 12.55 5.60
CA GLU A 141 -5.64 12.11 4.57
C GLU A 141 -6.08 10.73 4.04
N GLU A 142 -6.18 10.59 2.72
CA GLU A 142 -6.59 9.35 2.07
C GLU A 142 -5.46 8.83 1.18
N HIS A 143 -5.10 7.56 1.38
CA HIS A 143 -4.18 6.81 0.55
C HIS A 143 -4.96 5.76 -0.22
N VAL A 144 -4.89 5.80 -1.55
CA VAL A 144 -5.41 4.73 -2.40
C VAL A 144 -4.25 4.09 -3.15
N LEU A 145 -4.02 2.82 -2.89
CA LEU A 145 -3.03 2.01 -3.57
C LEU A 145 -3.72 1.09 -4.59
N GLN A 146 -3.55 1.37 -5.89
CA GLN A 146 -4.01 0.53 -6.98
C GLN A 146 -2.87 -0.42 -7.40
N PHE A 147 -3.13 -1.72 -7.50
CA PHE A 147 -2.15 -2.75 -7.89
C PHE A 147 -2.60 -3.56 -9.10
N TRP A 148 -1.67 -3.91 -9.98
CA TRP A 148 -1.92 -4.80 -11.12
C TRP A 148 -0.67 -5.61 -11.50
N PRO A 149 -0.80 -6.75 -12.20
CA PRO A 149 0.35 -7.54 -12.63
C PRO A 149 1.35 -6.73 -13.46
N ALA A 150 2.65 -6.88 -13.16
CA ALA A 150 3.74 -6.14 -13.82
C ALA A 150 4.04 -6.61 -15.24
#